data_AF-A0A091MTC8-F1
#
_entry.id   AF-A0A091MTC8-F1
#
_cell.length_a   1.000
_cell.length_b   1.000
_cell.length_c   1.000
_cell.angle_alpha   90.00
_cell.angle_beta   90.00
_cell.angle_gamma   90.00
#
_symmetry.space_group_name_H-M   'P 1'
#
loop_
_entity.id
_entity.type
_entity.pdbx_description
1 polymer ?
#
loop_
_entity_poly.entity_id
_entity_poly.type
_entity_poly.pdbx_seq_one_letter_code
_entity_poly.pdbx_strand_id
1 'polypeptide(L)'
;PSLRLLLHIATEDITADEEMNMKFGTTLKNCRHLMECAKELGVQIVGVKFHVSGSCKDLQTYIHAISDARCVFDMAEEFGFKMNMLDIGGGFTGSELQLEEVNHVIRPLLDVYFPKESGVNVIAEPGCYYVSSAFTLAVNIIAKKTVEYDKLLPSGVEQTRNDDEPVFTYYINDGVYGSFASKLSEKLNTIPEVHKKYKEDEPLFASSLWGPSCDELDQIVENCLLPELSVGDWLIFDNMGSGTLGEQSAFNDYQRPLIYYMMSFSDWDEMQDAGIASDTLMKNFFFVPSCIQLSPEDRFSTAA
;
A
#
# COMPACT_ATOMS: atom_id res chain seq x y z
N PRO A 1 -26.19 22.64 0.72
CA PRO A 1 -27.05 22.78 -0.48
C PRO A 1 -26.32 22.65 -1.83
N SER A 2 -25.02 23.00 -1.91
CA SER A 2 -24.20 22.90 -3.15
C SER A 2 -23.33 21.64 -3.24
N LEU A 3 -23.58 20.64 -2.38
CA LEU A 3 -22.82 19.40 -2.38
C LEU A 3 -23.17 18.58 -3.63
N ARG A 4 -22.13 18.02 -4.25
CA ARG A 4 -22.22 17.07 -5.36
C ARG A 4 -21.75 15.72 -4.84
N LEU A 5 -22.64 14.74 -4.85
CA LEU A 5 -22.41 13.42 -4.27
C LEU A 5 -22.09 12.38 -5.35
N LEU A 6 -21.18 11.46 -5.00
CA LEU A 6 -20.99 10.20 -5.69
C LEU A 6 -21.66 9.10 -4.86
N LEU A 7 -22.48 8.26 -5.50
CA LEU A 7 -23.02 7.07 -4.85
C LEU A 7 -21.94 5.99 -4.81
N HIS A 8 -21.53 5.58 -3.61
CA HIS A 8 -20.58 4.49 -3.44
C HIS A 8 -21.32 3.15 -3.52
N ILE A 9 -21.12 2.39 -4.59
CA ILE A 9 -21.69 1.05 -4.76
C ILE A 9 -20.76 -0.01 -4.17
N ALA A 10 -21.34 -1.06 -3.61
CA ALA A 10 -20.58 -2.20 -3.09
C ALA A 10 -20.05 -3.07 -4.25
N THR A 11 -18.87 -3.65 -4.07
CA THR A 11 -18.26 -4.61 -4.98
C THR A 11 -18.25 -5.99 -4.32
N GLU A 12 -18.54 -7.03 -5.10
CA GLU A 12 -18.45 -8.40 -4.61
C GLU A 12 -16.99 -8.89 -4.68
N ASP A 13 -16.17 -8.49 -3.72
CA ASP A 13 -14.87 -9.15 -3.51
C ASP A 13 -15.12 -10.55 -2.90
N ILE A 14 -15.00 -11.58 -3.74
CA ILE A 14 -15.31 -12.99 -3.43
C ILE A 14 -14.18 -13.67 -2.60
N THR A 15 -13.05 -13.01 -2.38
CA THR A 15 -11.91 -13.64 -1.68
C THR A 15 -12.12 -13.69 -0.17
N ALA A 16 -12.21 -14.91 0.37
CA ALA A 16 -12.37 -15.25 1.78
C ALA A 16 -11.20 -14.82 2.71
N ASP A 17 -10.06 -14.39 2.16
CA ASP A 17 -8.89 -14.00 2.97
C ASP A 17 -9.00 -12.59 3.59
N GLU A 18 -10.04 -11.82 3.27
CA GLU A 18 -10.23 -10.44 3.72
C GLU A 18 -11.47 -10.23 4.61
N GLU A 19 -11.87 -11.24 5.40
CA GLU A 19 -12.94 -11.09 6.40
C GLU A 19 -12.67 -10.00 7.48
N MET A 20 -11.46 -9.43 7.52
CA MET A 20 -11.11 -8.31 8.41
C MET A 20 -11.25 -6.90 7.80
N ASN A 21 -11.46 -6.77 6.49
CA ASN A 21 -11.61 -5.45 5.85
C ASN A 21 -13.07 -4.97 5.96
N MET A 22 -13.28 -3.75 6.47
CA MET A 22 -14.59 -3.11 6.46
C MET A 22 -15.05 -2.90 5.02
N LYS A 23 -16.09 -3.63 4.60
CA LYS A 23 -16.70 -3.45 3.28
C LYS A 23 -17.62 -2.22 3.30
N PHE A 24 -17.34 -1.27 2.42
CA PHE A 24 -18.16 -0.08 2.20
C PHE A 24 -18.97 -0.22 0.91
N GLY A 25 -19.90 0.70 0.72
CA GLY A 25 -20.73 0.78 -0.47
C GLY A 25 -22.15 0.28 -0.24
N THR A 26 -22.99 0.50 -1.23
CA THR A 26 -24.41 0.24 -1.16
C THR A 26 -24.87 -0.67 -2.30
N THR A 27 -25.93 -1.44 -2.07
CA THR A 27 -26.49 -2.33 -3.10
C THR A 27 -27.24 -1.52 -4.16
N LEU A 28 -27.38 -2.06 -5.37
CA LEU A 28 -28.19 -1.45 -6.43
C LEU A 28 -29.63 -1.14 -5.96
N LYS A 29 -30.23 -2.04 -5.17
CA LYS A 29 -31.56 -1.84 -4.59
C LYS A 29 -31.60 -0.60 -3.69
N ASN A 30 -30.58 -0.40 -2.87
CA ASN A 30 -30.52 0.74 -1.97
C ASN A 30 -30.11 2.05 -2.66
N CYS A 31 -29.40 1.98 -3.80
CA CYS A 31 -29.11 3.16 -4.63
C CYS A 31 -30.39 3.91 -5.02
N ARG A 32 -31.45 3.20 -5.43
CA ARG A 32 -32.74 3.81 -5.76
C ARG A 32 -33.33 4.58 -4.56
N HIS A 33 -33.31 3.98 -3.37
CA HIS A 33 -33.77 4.63 -2.16
C HIS A 33 -32.96 5.88 -1.81
N LEU A 34 -31.62 5.81 -1.94
CA LEU A 34 -30.75 6.97 -1.73
C LEU A 34 -31.03 8.11 -2.72
N MET A 35 -31.38 7.80 -3.97
CA MET A 35 -31.78 8.79 -4.98
C MET A 35 -33.11 9.47 -4.64
N GLU A 36 -34.10 8.69 -4.15
CA GLU A 36 -35.38 9.22 -3.65
C GLU A 36 -35.13 10.22 -2.51
N CYS A 37 -34.36 9.81 -1.50
CA CYS A 37 -34.00 10.69 -0.39
C CYS A 37 -33.21 11.93 -0.86
N ALA A 38 -32.27 11.77 -1.80
CA ALA A 38 -31.50 12.90 -2.34
C ALA A 38 -32.41 13.92 -3.05
N LYS A 39 -33.47 13.47 -3.74
CA LYS A 39 -34.47 14.36 -4.33
C LYS A 39 -35.27 15.11 -3.28
N GLU A 40 -35.76 14.42 -2.26
CA GLU A 40 -36.51 15.04 -1.15
C GLU A 40 -35.67 16.08 -0.40
N LEU A 41 -34.38 15.80 -0.22
CA LEU A 41 -33.42 16.68 0.45
C LEU A 41 -32.83 17.77 -0.47
N GLY A 42 -33.15 17.77 -1.77
CA GLY A 42 -32.62 18.72 -2.75
C GLY A 42 -31.10 18.63 -2.94
N VAL A 43 -30.51 17.45 -2.77
CA VAL A 43 -29.07 17.20 -2.92
C VAL A 43 -28.77 16.67 -4.33
N GLN A 44 -27.64 17.07 -4.92
CA GLN A 44 -27.26 16.62 -6.26
C GLN A 44 -26.39 15.37 -6.19
N ILE A 45 -26.82 14.31 -6.86
CA ILE A 45 -25.98 13.16 -7.21
C ILE A 45 -25.43 13.42 -8.61
N VAL A 46 -24.11 13.27 -8.77
CA VAL A 46 -23.41 13.57 -10.02
C VAL A 46 -22.63 12.37 -10.58
N GLY A 47 -22.60 11.26 -9.87
CA GLY A 47 -21.79 10.13 -10.27
C GLY A 47 -21.85 8.94 -9.35
N VAL A 48 -21.02 7.96 -9.68
CA VAL A 48 -20.88 6.69 -8.96
C VAL A 48 -19.41 6.48 -8.61
N LYS A 49 -19.18 5.87 -7.45
CA LYS A 49 -17.89 5.41 -6.98
C LYS A 49 -17.97 3.92 -6.69
N PHE A 50 -16.91 3.19 -7.00
CA PHE A 50 -16.67 1.86 -6.46
C PHE A 50 -15.19 1.71 -6.10
N HIS A 51 -14.86 0.64 -5.37
CA HIS A 51 -13.49 0.28 -5.06
C HIS A 51 -13.33 -1.24 -5.22
N VAL A 52 -12.30 -1.65 -5.94
CA VAL A 52 -11.85 -3.05 -6.01
C VAL A 52 -10.46 -3.06 -5.41
N SER A 53 -10.20 -3.94 -4.45
CA SER A 53 -8.91 -3.98 -3.77
C SER A 53 -7.77 -4.37 -4.73
N GLY A 54 -6.57 -3.82 -4.52
CA GLY A 54 -5.38 -4.19 -5.31
C GLY A 54 -4.89 -5.62 -5.07
N SER A 55 -5.30 -6.23 -3.96
CA SER A 55 -5.11 -7.66 -3.65
C SER A 55 -6.12 -8.58 -4.35
N CYS A 56 -7.21 -8.02 -4.91
CA CYS A 56 -8.24 -8.79 -5.60
C CYS A 56 -7.68 -9.34 -6.92
N LYS A 57 -7.63 -10.68 -7.03
CA LYS A 57 -7.12 -11.38 -8.23
C LYS A 57 -8.20 -11.63 -9.28
N ASP A 58 -9.47 -11.48 -8.92
CA ASP A 58 -10.57 -11.70 -9.83
C ASP A 58 -10.93 -10.42 -10.58
N LEU A 59 -10.49 -10.32 -11.83
CA LEU A 59 -10.80 -9.18 -12.69
C LEU A 59 -12.29 -9.10 -13.05
N GLN A 60 -13.09 -10.16 -12.84
CA GLN A 60 -14.55 -10.09 -13.02
C GLN A 60 -15.21 -9.08 -12.07
N THR A 61 -14.61 -8.81 -10.91
CA THR A 61 -15.13 -7.80 -9.98
C THR A 61 -15.19 -6.41 -10.63
N TYR A 62 -14.18 -6.03 -11.42
CA TYR A 62 -14.20 -4.78 -12.19
C TYR A 62 -15.33 -4.77 -13.24
N ILE A 63 -15.57 -5.90 -13.90
CA ILE A 63 -16.63 -6.03 -14.91
C ILE A 63 -18.00 -5.79 -14.28
N HIS A 64 -18.27 -6.46 -13.16
CA HIS A 64 -19.52 -6.30 -12.42
C HIS A 64 -19.66 -4.87 -11.89
N ALA A 65 -18.61 -4.29 -11.29
CA ALA A 65 -18.65 -2.93 -10.74
C ALA A 65 -18.97 -1.86 -11.80
N ILE A 66 -18.36 -1.94 -12.98
CA ILE A 66 -18.62 -0.99 -14.08
C ILE A 66 -20.04 -1.18 -14.64
N SER A 67 -20.52 -2.43 -14.76
CA SER A 67 -21.89 -2.73 -15.18
C SER A 67 -22.92 -2.20 -14.18
N ASP A 68 -22.67 -2.38 -12.89
CA ASP A 68 -23.50 -1.87 -11.80
C ASP A 68 -23.51 -0.34 -11.79
N ALA A 69 -22.35 0.29 -11.99
CA ALA A 69 -22.27 1.73 -12.14
C ALA A 69 -23.13 2.22 -13.31
N ARG A 70 -23.10 1.55 -14.47
CA ARG A 70 -23.98 1.88 -15.61
C ARG A 70 -25.46 1.80 -15.24
N CYS A 71 -25.87 0.73 -14.55
CA CYS A 71 -27.25 0.60 -14.05
C CYS A 71 -27.65 1.75 -13.12
N VAL A 72 -26.75 2.19 -12.24
CA VAL A 72 -27.00 3.34 -11.35
C VAL A 72 -27.09 4.64 -12.14
N PHE A 73 -26.28 4.84 -13.18
CA PHE A 73 -26.40 6.01 -14.05
C PHE A 73 -27.77 6.04 -14.76
N ASP A 74 -28.24 4.90 -15.27
CA ASP A 74 -29.55 4.79 -15.94
C ASP A 74 -30.69 5.13 -14.96
N MET A 75 -30.64 4.56 -13.75
CA MET A 75 -31.60 4.90 -12.70
C MET A 75 -31.56 6.40 -12.37
N ALA A 76 -30.38 7.00 -12.23
CA ALA A 76 -30.24 8.41 -11.89
C ALA A 76 -30.83 9.34 -12.96
N GLU A 77 -30.75 8.95 -14.23
CA GLU A 77 -31.40 9.66 -15.35
C GLU A 77 -32.93 9.63 -15.25
N GLU A 78 -33.54 8.51 -14.82
CA GLU A 78 -34.99 8.42 -14.55
C GLU A 78 -35.44 9.42 -13.47
N PHE A 79 -34.60 9.65 -12.47
CA PHE A 79 -34.83 10.68 -11.44
C PHE A 79 -34.53 12.09 -11.96
N GLY A 80 -33.89 12.25 -13.12
CA GLY A 80 -33.49 13.55 -13.66
C GLY A 80 -32.27 14.15 -12.97
N PHE A 81 -31.36 13.31 -12.45
CA PHE A 81 -30.01 13.73 -12.08
C PHE A 81 -29.12 13.83 -13.32
N LYS A 82 -28.15 14.75 -13.29
CA LYS A 82 -27.16 14.90 -14.36
C LYS A 82 -25.86 14.26 -13.93
N MET A 83 -25.67 13.01 -14.34
CA MET A 83 -24.48 12.22 -14.01
C MET A 83 -23.35 12.55 -14.98
N ASN A 84 -22.15 12.82 -14.45
CA ASN A 84 -20.99 13.19 -15.25
C ASN A 84 -19.65 12.72 -14.66
N MET A 85 -19.67 11.86 -13.63
CA MET A 85 -18.46 11.40 -12.96
C MET A 85 -18.54 9.92 -12.61
N LEU A 86 -17.51 9.16 -12.97
CA LEU A 86 -17.31 7.79 -12.56
C LEU A 86 -15.97 7.68 -11.83
N ASP A 87 -15.98 7.22 -10.59
CA ASP A 87 -14.78 6.96 -9.81
C ASP A 87 -14.56 5.44 -9.71
N ILE A 88 -13.46 4.96 -10.28
CA ILE A 88 -13.10 3.53 -10.33
C ILE A 88 -12.28 3.08 -9.10
N GLY A 89 -12.05 3.96 -8.14
CA GLY A 89 -11.30 3.66 -6.92
C GLY A 89 -9.79 3.61 -7.15
N GLY A 90 -9.09 2.90 -6.26
CA GLY A 90 -7.65 3.07 -6.06
C GLY A 90 -6.84 1.79 -5.92
N GLY A 91 -7.41 0.61 -6.22
CA GLY A 91 -6.77 -0.71 -6.05
C GLY A 91 -5.64 -1.02 -7.02
N PHE A 92 -4.71 -0.08 -7.19
CA PHE A 92 -3.54 -0.20 -8.06
C PHE A 92 -2.29 -0.37 -7.18
N THR A 93 -1.54 -1.44 -7.38
CA THR A 93 -0.44 -1.84 -6.48
C THR A 93 0.87 -1.09 -6.75
N GLY A 94 0.98 -0.43 -7.91
CA GLY A 94 2.23 0.18 -8.40
C GLY A 94 2.96 -0.69 -9.42
N SER A 95 2.53 -1.94 -9.61
CA SER A 95 3.06 -2.84 -10.65
C SER A 95 2.49 -2.49 -12.02
N GLU A 96 3.37 -2.37 -13.02
CA GLU A 96 2.98 -2.15 -14.42
C GLU A 96 2.10 -3.29 -14.94
N LEU A 97 2.47 -4.54 -14.64
CA LEU A 97 1.70 -5.72 -15.06
C LEU A 97 0.27 -5.68 -14.52
N GLN A 98 0.10 -5.35 -13.23
CA GLN A 98 -1.23 -5.26 -12.62
C GLN A 98 -2.07 -4.14 -13.26
N LEU A 99 -1.45 -3.00 -13.54
CA LEU A 99 -2.14 -1.89 -14.21
C LEU A 99 -2.55 -2.25 -15.64
N GLU A 100 -1.69 -2.93 -16.39
CA GLU A 100 -1.99 -3.40 -17.76
C GLU A 100 -3.13 -4.42 -17.78
N GLU A 101 -3.14 -5.39 -16.86
CA GLU A 101 -4.20 -6.38 -16.70
C GLU A 101 -5.55 -5.71 -16.41
N VAL A 102 -5.58 -4.78 -15.44
CA VAL A 102 -6.79 -4.02 -15.11
C VAL A 102 -7.25 -3.20 -16.32
N ASN A 103 -6.34 -2.46 -16.97
CA ASN A 103 -6.65 -1.65 -18.14
C ASN A 103 -7.22 -2.48 -19.30
N HIS A 104 -6.67 -3.68 -19.56
CA HIS A 104 -7.15 -4.59 -20.59
C HIS A 104 -8.61 -4.99 -20.39
N VAL A 105 -9.04 -5.14 -19.14
CA VAL A 105 -10.41 -5.52 -18.78
C VAL A 105 -11.36 -4.32 -18.74
N ILE A 106 -10.95 -3.20 -18.13
CA ILE A 106 -11.85 -2.06 -17.93
C ILE A 106 -12.04 -1.23 -19.19
N ARG A 107 -11.03 -1.11 -20.06
CA ARG A 107 -11.06 -0.19 -21.20
C ARG A 107 -12.19 -0.49 -22.19
N PRO A 108 -12.40 -1.74 -22.64
CA PRO A 108 -13.53 -2.05 -23.52
C PRO A 108 -14.89 -1.74 -22.88
N LEU A 109 -15.02 -1.92 -21.57
CA LEU A 109 -16.27 -1.65 -20.85
C LEU A 109 -16.53 -0.15 -20.72
N LEU A 110 -15.48 0.64 -20.44
CA LEU A 110 -15.58 2.10 -20.41
C LEU A 110 -15.95 2.65 -21.79
N ASP A 111 -15.35 2.13 -22.87
CA ASP A 111 -15.68 2.53 -24.24
C ASP A 111 -17.15 2.25 -24.61
N VAL A 112 -17.76 1.20 -24.03
CA VAL A 112 -19.17 0.84 -24.28
C VAL A 112 -20.14 1.58 -23.36
N TYR A 113 -19.89 1.61 -22.05
CA TYR A 113 -20.83 2.11 -21.05
C TYR A 113 -20.68 3.61 -20.75
N PHE A 114 -19.47 4.15 -20.92
CA PHE A 114 -19.09 5.52 -20.63
C PHE A 114 -18.22 6.13 -21.75
N PRO A 115 -18.69 6.08 -23.02
CA PRO A 115 -17.91 6.60 -24.15
C PRO A 115 -17.65 8.10 -24.00
N LYS A 116 -16.62 8.64 -24.66
CA LYS A 116 -16.23 10.06 -24.52
C LYS A 116 -17.37 11.04 -24.83
N GLU A 117 -18.26 10.67 -25.75
CA GLU A 117 -19.42 11.45 -26.16
C GLU A 117 -20.48 11.57 -25.06
N SER A 118 -20.48 10.67 -24.07
CA SER A 118 -21.38 10.73 -22.90
C SER A 118 -21.08 11.92 -21.98
N GLY A 119 -19.88 12.51 -22.09
CA GLY A 119 -19.43 13.59 -21.22
C GLY A 119 -19.13 13.18 -19.77
N VAL A 120 -19.06 11.87 -19.50
CA VAL A 120 -18.69 11.33 -18.18
C VAL A 120 -17.17 11.42 -18.01
N ASN A 121 -16.74 12.06 -16.92
CA ASN A 121 -15.34 12.10 -16.52
C ASN A 121 -15.02 10.89 -15.65
N VAL A 122 -14.12 10.03 -16.12
CA VAL A 122 -13.62 8.88 -15.36
C VAL A 122 -12.43 9.34 -14.52
N ILE A 123 -12.50 9.14 -13.21
CA ILE A 123 -11.43 9.42 -12.25
C ILE A 123 -11.03 8.13 -11.54
N ALA A 124 -9.85 8.14 -10.95
CA ALA A 124 -9.33 7.09 -10.09
C ALA A 124 -8.71 7.73 -8.85
N GLU A 125 -8.57 6.95 -7.78
CA GLU A 125 -7.97 7.34 -6.50
C GLU A 125 -6.70 6.53 -6.17
N PRO A 126 -5.69 6.46 -7.07
CA PRO A 126 -4.45 5.75 -6.79
C PRO A 126 -3.71 6.36 -5.59
N GLY A 127 -3.48 5.54 -4.57
CA GLY A 127 -2.69 5.90 -3.39
C GLY A 127 -1.34 5.18 -3.42
N CYS A 128 -1.33 3.93 -2.92
CA CYS A 128 -0.13 3.10 -2.83
C CYS A 128 0.59 2.95 -4.18
N TYR A 129 -0.14 2.96 -5.30
CA TYR A 129 0.41 3.01 -6.66
C TYR A 129 1.57 3.99 -6.84
N TYR A 130 1.45 5.22 -6.34
CA TYR A 130 2.47 6.24 -6.54
C TYR A 130 3.61 6.17 -5.53
N VAL A 131 3.31 5.77 -4.29
CA VAL A 131 4.21 5.99 -3.16
C VAL A 131 4.84 4.72 -2.62
N SER A 132 4.22 3.55 -2.77
CA SER A 132 4.63 2.32 -2.09
C SER A 132 6.11 2.01 -2.30
N SER A 133 6.53 1.85 -3.56
CA SER A 133 7.91 1.54 -3.96
C SER A 133 8.85 2.76 -4.01
N ALA A 134 8.32 3.98 -3.83
CA ALA A 134 9.12 5.20 -3.87
C ALA A 134 9.93 5.44 -2.59
N PHE A 135 9.66 4.68 -1.52
CA PHE A 135 10.34 4.82 -0.23
C PHE A 135 10.97 3.50 0.20
N THR A 136 12.21 3.62 0.68
CA THR A 136 12.97 2.58 1.35
C THR A 136 13.25 3.04 2.78
N LEU A 137 13.00 2.18 3.76
CA LEU A 137 13.25 2.45 5.17
C LEU A 137 14.52 1.73 5.62
N ALA A 138 15.44 2.48 6.26
CA ALA A 138 16.61 1.93 6.92
C ALA A 138 16.43 1.99 8.44
N VAL A 139 16.56 0.85 9.10
CA VAL A 139 16.43 0.71 10.56
C VAL A 139 17.67 0.10 11.16
N ASN A 140 17.92 0.41 12.43
CA ASN A 140 19.08 -0.07 13.17
C ASN A 140 18.67 -1.07 14.25
N ILE A 141 19.47 -2.13 14.42
CA ILE A 141 19.28 -3.09 15.52
C ILE A 141 19.77 -2.45 16.82
N ILE A 142 18.86 -2.28 17.77
CA ILE A 142 19.13 -1.67 19.08
C ILE A 142 19.29 -2.70 20.20
N ALA A 143 18.72 -3.89 20.04
CA ALA A 143 18.93 -5.00 20.95
C ALA A 143 18.85 -6.35 20.24
N LYS A 144 19.51 -7.35 20.82
CA LYS A 144 19.53 -8.73 20.36
C LYS A 144 19.30 -9.66 21.55
N LYS A 145 18.47 -10.67 21.35
CA LYS A 145 18.27 -11.76 22.30
C LYS A 145 18.50 -13.07 21.57
N THR A 146 19.33 -13.93 22.15
CA THR A 146 19.52 -15.30 21.69
C THR A 146 18.66 -16.20 22.56
N VAL A 147 17.81 -17.00 21.95
CA VAL A 147 17.02 -18.01 22.65
C VAL A 147 17.62 -19.38 22.31
N GLU A 148 18.20 -20.02 23.32
CA GLU A 148 18.52 -21.44 23.23
C GLU A 148 17.21 -22.23 23.19
N TYR A 149 17.09 -23.16 22.23
CA TYR A 149 15.85 -23.86 21.87
C TYR A 149 15.19 -24.60 23.07
N ASP A 150 15.99 -24.95 24.08
CA ASP A 150 15.63 -25.72 25.28
C ASP A 150 14.58 -25.08 26.22
N LYS A 151 14.06 -23.88 25.94
CA LYS A 151 13.12 -23.16 26.84
C LYS A 151 11.75 -22.85 26.25
N LEU A 152 11.43 -23.27 25.02
CA LEU A 152 10.21 -22.84 24.31
C LEU A 152 9.11 -23.90 24.09
N LEU A 153 9.23 -25.13 24.59
CA LEU A 153 8.19 -26.15 24.39
C LEU A 153 7.50 -26.60 25.70
N PRO A 154 6.15 -26.49 25.78
CA PRO A 154 5.34 -27.41 26.56
C PRO A 154 5.51 -28.82 25.98
N SER A 155 5.73 -29.80 26.85
CA SER A 155 5.99 -31.20 26.49
C SER A 155 4.96 -31.77 25.48
N GLY A 156 5.41 -32.11 24.26
CA GLY A 156 4.75 -33.17 23.46
C GLY A 156 4.33 -32.88 22.02
N VAL A 157 5.17 -32.28 21.15
CA VAL A 157 4.93 -32.31 19.69
C VAL A 157 6.22 -32.70 18.94
N GLU A 158 6.08 -33.62 17.98
CA GLU A 158 7.15 -34.37 17.30
C GLU A 158 8.05 -33.54 16.34
N GLN A 159 9.28 -34.03 16.24
CA GLN A 159 10.51 -33.39 15.76
C GLN A 159 10.69 -33.45 14.23
N THR A 160 10.94 -32.30 13.60
CA THR A 160 11.49 -32.20 12.22
C THR A 160 12.44 -31.00 12.01
N ARG A 161 13.12 -30.50 13.05
CA ARG A 161 14.17 -29.47 12.94
C ARG A 161 15.38 -29.89 13.78
N ASN A 162 16.60 -29.56 13.34
CA ASN A 162 17.81 -29.80 14.14
C ASN A 162 17.72 -28.95 15.42
N ASP A 163 17.55 -29.60 16.58
CA ASP A 163 17.22 -28.98 17.88
C ASP A 163 18.33 -28.07 18.48
N ASP A 164 19.50 -27.95 17.84
CA ASP A 164 20.67 -27.23 18.38
C ASP A 164 20.94 -25.86 17.73
N GLU A 165 20.18 -25.42 16.72
CA GLU A 165 20.43 -24.14 16.05
C GLU A 165 19.87 -22.94 16.86
N PRO A 166 20.67 -21.88 17.10
CA PRO A 166 20.22 -20.73 17.88
C PRO A 166 19.13 -19.96 17.13
N VAL A 167 18.10 -19.54 17.87
CA VAL A 167 17.05 -18.64 17.36
C VAL A 167 17.33 -17.22 17.85
N PHE A 168 17.29 -16.26 16.95
CA PHE A 168 17.55 -14.86 17.28
C PHE A 168 16.28 -14.02 17.29
N THR A 169 16.21 -13.11 18.26
CA THR A 169 15.22 -12.03 18.30
C THR A 169 15.97 -10.71 18.24
N TYR A 170 15.71 -9.91 17.19
CA TYR A 170 16.28 -8.59 17.04
C TYR A 170 15.21 -7.52 17.28
N TYR A 171 15.56 -6.53 18.09
CA TYR A 171 14.75 -5.33 18.31
C TYR A 171 15.36 -4.20 17.49
N ILE A 172 14.54 -3.54 16.69
CA ILE A 172 14.93 -2.40 15.86
C ILE A 172 14.36 -1.09 16.41
N ASN A 173 14.90 0.03 15.94
CA ASN A 173 14.53 1.38 16.40
C ASN A 173 13.23 1.94 15.82
N ASP A 174 12.43 1.15 15.11
CA ASP A 174 11.11 1.50 14.58
C ASP A 174 10.20 0.27 14.64
N GLY A 175 8.88 0.44 14.66
CA GLY A 175 7.92 -0.63 14.93
C GLY A 175 6.53 -0.39 14.36
N VAL A 176 5.56 -1.22 14.74
CA VAL A 176 4.15 -1.07 14.30
C VAL A 176 3.50 0.22 14.81
N TYR A 177 4.00 0.78 15.90
CA TYR A 177 3.53 2.10 16.37
C TYR A 177 4.13 3.28 15.59
N GLY A 178 5.04 2.99 14.65
CA GLY A 178 5.69 3.93 13.73
C GLY A 178 5.51 3.50 12.28
N SER A 179 6.63 3.27 11.58
CA SER A 179 6.60 3.06 10.12
C SER A 179 6.00 1.71 9.70
N PHE A 180 5.86 0.74 10.59
CA PHE A 180 5.30 -0.57 10.29
C PHE A 180 3.80 -0.68 10.64
N ALA A 181 3.10 0.43 10.87
CA ALA A 181 1.68 0.44 11.26
C ALA A 181 0.77 -0.36 10.31
N SER A 182 1.10 -0.40 9.02
CA SER A 182 0.39 -1.19 8.02
C SER A 182 0.35 -2.69 8.35
N LYS A 183 1.26 -3.22 9.18
CA LYS A 183 1.25 -4.61 9.64
C LYS A 183 0.07 -4.94 10.56
N LEU A 184 -0.52 -3.95 11.22
CA LEU A 184 -1.72 -4.13 12.06
C LEU A 184 -2.99 -4.29 11.22
N SER A 185 -3.03 -3.71 10.02
CA SER A 185 -4.18 -3.75 9.12
C SER A 185 -4.05 -4.78 8.00
N GLU A 186 -2.83 -5.00 7.51
CA GLU A 186 -2.56 -5.81 6.32
C GLU A 186 -1.53 -6.90 6.64
N LYS A 187 -1.71 -8.08 6.04
CA LYS A 187 -0.68 -9.13 6.02
C LYS A 187 0.41 -8.76 5.02
N LEU A 188 1.12 -7.68 5.28
CA LEU A 188 2.29 -7.30 4.49
C LEU A 188 3.45 -8.24 4.82
N ASN A 189 4.01 -8.84 3.77
CA ASN A 189 5.27 -9.57 3.84
C ASN A 189 6.40 -8.58 3.63
N THR A 190 6.79 -7.87 4.68
CA THR A 190 7.99 -7.03 4.69
C THR A 190 9.21 -7.93 4.77
N ILE A 191 10.00 -7.98 3.72
CA ILE A 191 11.23 -8.78 3.66
C ILE A 191 12.39 -7.87 4.10
N PRO A 192 13.09 -8.18 5.21
CA PRO A 192 14.25 -7.44 5.63
C PRO A 192 15.47 -7.79 4.77
N GLU A 193 16.15 -6.79 4.23
CA GLU A 193 17.46 -6.93 3.59
C GLU A 193 18.57 -6.44 4.51
N VAL A 194 19.65 -7.19 4.63
CA VAL A 194 20.77 -6.77 5.47
C VAL A 194 21.69 -5.84 4.69
N HIS A 195 21.99 -4.66 5.24
CA HIS A 195 22.79 -3.66 4.54
C HIS A 195 24.24 -4.10 4.27
N LYS A 196 24.85 -4.88 5.16
CA LYS A 196 26.23 -5.36 5.00
C LYS A 196 26.29 -6.43 3.90
N LYS A 197 27.36 -6.40 3.09
CA LYS A 197 27.67 -7.51 2.17
C LYS A 197 28.20 -8.70 2.98
N TYR A 198 27.42 -9.78 3.05
CA TYR A 198 27.84 -11.05 3.64
C TYR A 198 28.35 -11.99 2.55
N LYS A 199 29.17 -12.98 2.93
CA LYS A 199 29.54 -14.03 1.98
C LYS A 199 28.32 -14.93 1.75
N GLU A 200 28.12 -15.39 0.51
CA GLU A 200 27.01 -16.30 0.16
C GLU A 200 26.97 -17.57 1.01
N ASP A 201 28.11 -17.97 1.58
CA ASP A 201 28.27 -19.17 2.41
C ASP A 201 28.00 -18.94 3.92
N GLU A 202 27.55 -17.76 4.34
CA GLU A 202 27.29 -17.50 5.76
C GLU A 202 26.03 -18.24 6.26
N PRO A 203 26.08 -18.83 7.47
CA PRO A 203 24.95 -19.57 8.01
C PRO A 203 23.77 -18.63 8.28
N LEU A 204 22.59 -19.05 7.86
CA LEU A 204 21.33 -18.36 8.13
C LEU A 204 20.63 -19.01 9.32
N PHE A 205 20.04 -18.18 10.18
CA PHE A 205 19.36 -18.59 11.40
C PHE A 205 17.92 -18.10 11.42
N ALA A 206 17.05 -18.92 12.00
CA ALA A 206 15.67 -18.52 12.27
C ALA A 206 15.66 -17.29 13.19
N SER A 207 15.02 -16.23 12.72
CA SER A 207 15.05 -14.91 13.35
C SER A 207 13.66 -14.27 13.39
N SER A 208 13.42 -13.45 14.41
CA SER A 208 12.22 -12.60 14.53
C SER A 208 12.63 -11.14 14.71
N LEU A 209 11.83 -10.22 14.14
CA LEU A 209 12.04 -8.77 14.23
C LEU A 209 10.91 -8.11 15.01
N TRP A 210 11.31 -7.27 15.96
CA TRP A 210 10.42 -6.57 16.88
C TRP A 210 10.74 -5.08 16.89
N GLY A 211 9.72 -4.25 17.13
CA GLY A 211 9.89 -2.84 17.36
C GLY A 211 10.36 -2.50 18.78
N PRO A 212 10.54 -1.21 19.09
CA PRO A 212 11.21 -0.76 20.30
C PRO A 212 10.31 -0.68 21.54
N SER A 213 9.00 -0.91 21.41
CA SER A 213 8.02 -0.64 22.49
C SER A 213 7.94 -1.72 23.57
N CYS A 214 8.52 -2.90 23.34
CA CYS A 214 8.36 -4.09 24.19
C CYS A 214 6.90 -4.57 24.35
N ASP A 215 5.97 -4.13 23.48
CA ASP A 215 4.60 -4.63 23.40
C ASP A 215 4.56 -5.95 22.60
N GLU A 216 3.65 -6.86 22.96
CA GLU A 216 3.47 -8.14 22.26
C GLU A 216 2.96 -7.96 20.82
N LEU A 217 2.25 -6.85 20.55
CA LEU A 217 1.81 -6.48 19.22
C LEU A 217 2.94 -5.87 18.39
N ASP A 218 4.07 -5.48 19.00
CA ASP A 218 5.20 -4.85 18.32
C ASP A 218 6.11 -5.83 17.57
N GLN A 219 5.50 -6.88 17.03
CA GLN A 219 6.16 -7.89 16.22
C GLN A 219 5.98 -7.55 14.74
N ILE A 220 7.09 -7.33 14.03
CA ILE A 220 7.11 -6.88 12.64
C ILE A 220 7.24 -8.09 11.71
N VAL A 221 8.23 -8.95 12.00
CA VAL A 221 8.48 -10.19 11.26
C VAL A 221 8.54 -11.33 12.24
N GLU A 222 7.57 -12.25 12.13
CA GLU A 222 7.48 -13.39 13.03
C GLU A 222 8.62 -14.38 12.80
N ASN A 223 8.87 -14.74 11.54
CA ASN A 223 9.90 -15.70 11.15
C ASN A 223 10.58 -15.24 9.85
N CYS A 224 11.90 -15.11 9.89
CA CYS A 224 12.75 -14.88 8.72
C CYS A 224 14.09 -15.60 8.89
N LEU A 225 14.82 -15.75 7.78
CA LEU A 225 16.18 -16.30 7.78
C LEU A 225 17.16 -15.14 7.60
N LEU A 226 18.01 -14.95 8.60
CA LEU A 226 19.02 -13.90 8.60
C LEU A 226 20.36 -14.48 9.05
N PRO A 227 21.50 -13.95 8.57
CA PRO A 227 22.78 -14.24 9.19
C PRO A 227 22.78 -13.72 10.63
N GLU A 228 23.76 -14.12 11.43
CA GLU A 228 23.90 -13.58 12.78
C GLU A 228 24.24 -12.08 12.73
N LEU A 229 23.35 -11.24 13.25
CA LEU A 229 23.51 -9.78 13.30
C LEU A 229 23.94 -9.31 14.68
N SER A 230 24.47 -8.10 14.74
CA SER A 230 24.88 -7.42 15.98
C SER A 230 24.10 -6.11 16.20
N VAL A 231 24.06 -5.66 17.45
CA VAL A 231 23.56 -4.31 17.78
C VAL A 231 24.40 -3.28 17.03
N GLY A 232 23.73 -2.33 16.37
CA GLY A 232 24.34 -1.37 15.47
C GLY A 232 24.30 -1.76 13.99
N ASP A 233 23.90 -2.98 13.64
CA ASP A 233 23.71 -3.39 12.24
C ASP A 233 22.41 -2.81 11.66
N TRP A 234 22.41 -2.62 10.34
CA TRP A 234 21.31 -2.00 9.62
C TRP A 234 20.53 -3.00 8.78
N LEU A 235 19.21 -2.89 8.85
CA LEU A 235 18.26 -3.58 8.00
C LEU A 235 17.57 -2.56 7.10
N ILE A 236 17.35 -2.96 5.85
CA ILE A 236 16.72 -2.17 4.80
C ILE A 236 15.40 -2.83 4.45
N PHE A 237 14.35 -2.02 4.31
CA PHE A 237 13.01 -2.45 3.93
C PHE A 237 12.55 -1.62 2.73
N ASP A 238 12.42 -2.27 1.59
CA ASP A 238 11.83 -1.65 0.41
C ASP A 238 10.31 -1.61 0.47
N ASN A 239 9.71 -0.83 -0.42
CA ASN A 239 8.26 -0.66 -0.54
C ASN A 239 7.58 -0.09 0.73
N MET A 240 8.26 0.84 1.41
CA MET A 240 7.85 1.41 2.69
C MET A 240 7.21 2.80 2.57
N GLY A 241 6.52 3.09 1.46
CA GLY A 241 5.91 4.41 1.24
C GLY A 241 4.41 4.52 1.50
N SER A 242 3.69 3.39 1.56
CA SER A 242 2.25 3.36 1.82
C SER A 242 1.95 2.88 3.24
N GLY A 243 1.14 3.64 3.98
CA GLY A 243 0.74 3.26 5.35
C GLY A 243 1.84 3.37 6.41
N THR A 244 2.97 4.02 6.08
CA THR A 244 4.17 4.11 6.93
C THR A 244 4.35 5.50 7.56
N LEU A 245 3.96 6.57 6.88
CA LEU A 245 4.13 7.96 7.33
C LEU A 245 2.92 8.48 8.14
N GLY A 246 2.39 7.66 9.04
CA GLY A 246 1.24 8.00 9.89
C GLY A 246 1.53 9.10 10.93
N GLU A 247 0.47 9.76 11.45
CA GLU A 247 0.57 10.74 12.55
C GLU A 247 1.33 10.17 13.76
N GLN A 248 2.17 10.99 14.43
CA GLN A 248 2.92 10.54 15.61
C GLN A 248 1.94 10.01 16.65
N SER A 249 2.03 8.73 16.98
CA SER A 249 1.27 8.15 18.07
C SER A 249 1.88 8.57 19.41
N ALA A 250 1.05 8.81 20.42
CA ALA A 250 1.52 9.09 21.78
C ALA A 250 2.25 7.89 22.43
N PHE A 251 2.26 6.72 21.77
CA PHE A 251 3.01 5.54 22.18
C PHE A 251 4.48 5.58 21.75
N ASN A 252 4.82 6.39 20.74
CA ASN A 252 6.18 6.61 20.30
C ASN A 252 6.77 7.85 21.00
N ASP A 253 7.48 7.64 22.11
CA ASP A 253 8.51 8.58 22.58
C ASP A 253 9.72 8.65 21.60
N TYR A 254 9.71 7.82 20.54
CA TYR A 254 10.74 7.72 19.51
C TYR A 254 10.48 8.68 18.34
N GLN A 255 11.55 9.36 17.89
CA GLN A 255 11.52 10.31 16.79
C GLN A 255 11.18 9.61 15.47
N ARG A 256 10.37 10.26 14.63
CA ARG A 256 10.11 9.79 13.26
C ARG A 256 11.43 9.65 12.49
N PRO A 257 11.54 8.65 11.59
CA PRO A 257 12.67 8.56 10.68
C PRO A 257 12.85 9.86 9.89
N LEU A 258 14.11 10.23 9.67
CA LEU A 258 14.44 11.33 8.77
C LEU A 258 14.10 10.92 7.33
N ILE A 259 13.53 11.85 6.58
CA ILE A 259 13.16 11.62 5.17
C ILE A 259 14.18 12.33 4.28
N TYR A 260 14.82 11.56 3.41
CA TYR A 260 15.73 12.05 2.40
C TYR A 260 15.12 11.78 1.03
N TYR A 261 14.92 12.83 0.25
CA TYR A 261 14.42 12.73 -1.12
C TYR A 261 15.59 12.67 -2.10
N MET A 262 15.47 11.82 -3.11
CA MET A 262 16.42 11.74 -4.21
C MET A 262 15.65 11.70 -5.54
N MET A 263 16.30 12.15 -6.60
CA MET A 263 15.75 12.20 -7.95
C MET A 263 16.90 12.03 -8.94
N SER A 264 16.68 11.31 -10.03
CA SER A 264 17.69 11.21 -11.07
C SER A 264 17.78 12.49 -11.90
N PHE A 265 18.91 12.71 -12.56
CA PHE A 265 19.03 13.84 -13.49
C PHE A 265 18.05 13.74 -14.67
N SER A 266 17.78 12.53 -15.16
CA SER A 266 16.80 12.34 -16.24
C SER A 266 15.39 12.73 -15.82
N ASP A 267 14.95 12.32 -14.63
CA ASP A 267 13.59 12.67 -14.16
C ASP A 267 13.45 14.18 -13.96
N TRP A 268 14.51 14.83 -13.47
CA TRP A 268 14.55 16.29 -13.31
C TRP A 268 14.48 17.02 -14.66
N ASP A 269 15.17 16.52 -15.68
CA ASP A 269 15.11 17.08 -17.04
C ASP A 269 13.71 16.90 -17.65
N GLU A 270 13.10 15.72 -17.50
CA GLU A 270 11.73 15.47 -17.95
C GLU A 270 10.71 16.39 -17.25
N MET A 271 10.86 16.62 -15.94
CA MET A 271 10.01 17.54 -15.19
C MET A 271 10.14 18.99 -15.66
N GLN A 272 11.35 19.42 -16.08
CA GLN A 272 11.57 20.75 -16.64
C GLN A 272 10.96 20.87 -18.04
N ASP A 273 11.16 19.88 -18.90
CA ASP A 273 10.61 19.85 -20.26
C ASP A 273 9.08 19.84 -20.26
N ALA A 274 8.47 19.18 -19.27
CA ALA A 274 7.03 19.23 -19.02
C ALA A 274 6.53 20.58 -18.44
N GLY A 275 7.42 21.50 -18.10
CA GLY A 275 7.10 22.81 -17.52
C GLY A 275 6.75 22.80 -16.03
N ILE A 276 6.78 21.64 -15.37
CA ILE A 276 6.36 21.45 -13.97
C ILE A 276 7.30 22.19 -13.02
N ALA A 277 8.60 22.21 -13.30
CA ALA A 277 9.60 22.89 -12.47
C ALA A 277 9.37 24.41 -12.33
N SER A 278 8.63 25.01 -13.27
CA SER A 278 8.30 26.44 -13.27
C SER A 278 6.98 26.77 -12.55
N ASP A 279 6.24 25.77 -12.09
CA ASP A 279 4.98 25.95 -11.39
C ASP A 279 5.23 26.59 -10.00
N THR A 280 4.39 27.57 -9.65
CA THR A 280 4.33 28.15 -8.30
C THR A 280 4.14 27.13 -7.18
N LEU A 281 3.58 25.96 -7.48
CA LEU A 281 3.45 24.84 -6.56
C LEU A 281 4.81 24.24 -6.16
N MET A 282 5.85 24.41 -6.98
CA MET A 282 7.21 23.88 -6.73
C MET A 282 8.11 24.80 -5.90
N LYS A 283 7.62 25.96 -5.43
CA LYS A 283 8.41 26.99 -4.74
C LYS A 283 9.13 26.55 -3.46
N ASN A 284 8.70 25.43 -2.86
CA ASN A 284 9.27 24.90 -1.61
C ASN A 284 10.33 23.82 -1.83
N PHE A 285 10.63 23.47 -3.09
CA PHE A 285 11.61 22.45 -3.42
C PHE A 285 12.98 23.08 -3.69
N PHE A 286 14.02 22.51 -3.06
CA PHE A 286 15.40 22.91 -3.26
C PHE A 286 16.18 21.72 -3.82
N PHE A 287 16.56 21.81 -5.09
CA PHE A 287 17.32 20.77 -5.78
C PHE A 287 18.80 21.09 -5.71
N VAL A 288 19.60 20.15 -5.21
CA VAL A 288 21.05 20.25 -5.16
C VAL A 288 21.66 18.99 -5.75
N PRO A 289 22.71 19.09 -6.58
CA PRO A 289 23.42 17.91 -7.06
C PRO A 289 23.93 17.08 -5.87
N SER A 290 23.66 15.79 -5.89
CA SER A 290 24.12 14.88 -4.84
C SER A 290 25.65 14.85 -4.80
N CYS A 291 26.23 14.92 -3.60
CA CYS A 291 27.66 14.69 -3.38
C CYS A 291 28.02 13.19 -3.35
N ILE A 292 27.02 12.32 -3.43
CA ILE A 292 27.17 10.86 -3.43
C ILE A 292 27.21 10.38 -4.88
N GLN A 293 28.38 9.98 -5.37
CA GLN A 293 28.52 9.25 -6.62
C GLN A 293 28.23 7.77 -6.36
N LEU A 294 27.02 7.31 -6.68
CA LEU A 294 26.68 5.89 -6.65
C LEU A 294 27.44 5.19 -7.79
N SER A 295 28.30 4.23 -7.48
CA SER A 295 28.95 3.41 -8.50
C SER A 295 27.97 2.36 -9.03
N PRO A 296 28.16 1.81 -10.24
CA PRO A 296 27.33 0.73 -10.76
C PRO A 296 27.29 -0.51 -9.84
N GLU A 297 28.30 -0.69 -8.98
CA GLU A 297 28.42 -1.80 -8.01
C GLU A 297 27.64 -1.56 -6.70
N ASP A 298 27.08 -0.36 -6.52
CA ASP A 298 26.25 0.04 -5.37
C ASP A 298 24.74 -0.06 -5.67
N ARG A 299 24.38 -0.55 -6.85
CA ARG A 299 22.97 -0.82 -7.19
C ARG A 299 22.52 -2.08 -6.47
N PHE A 300 21.49 -1.95 -5.63
CA PHE A 300 20.78 -3.10 -5.06
C PHE A 300 20.19 -3.95 -6.18
N SER A 301 20.19 -5.26 -5.98
CA SER A 301 19.69 -6.23 -6.97
C SER A 301 18.20 -6.01 -7.22
N THR A 302 17.83 -5.59 -8.43
CA THR A 302 16.43 -5.47 -8.85
C THR A 302 15.81 -6.81 -9.27
N ALA A 303 16.13 -7.91 -8.57
CA ALA A 303 15.53 -9.22 -8.79
C ALA A 303 14.97 -9.70 -7.43
N ALA A 304 13.69 -10.01 -7.24
CA ALA A 304 12.60 -10.37 -8.16
C ALA A 304 11.23 -9.92 -7.60
#